data_AF-A0A0P8C6I7-F1
#
_entry.id   AF-A0A0P8C6I7-F1
#
_cell.length_a   1.000
_cell.length_b   1.000
_cell.length_c   1.000
_cell.angle_alpha   90.00
_cell.angle_beta   90.00
_cell.angle_gamma   90.00
#
_symmetry.space_group_name_H-M   'P 1'
#
loop_
_entity.id
_entity.type
_entity.pdbx_description
1 polymer ?
#
loop_
_entity_poly.entity_id
_entity_poly.type
_entity_poly.pdbx_seq_one_letter_code
_entity_poly.pdbx_strand_id
1 'polypeptide(L)'
;MSVVPSQILYLEHGSTRLYAEAIQVIEARHLCWARPTLLIQGLPVEADAASRQAAIALAAANPVATTLSLYDLEEAPDLIWPLELFQIAYDIDFFSILVQLKISPNEMTPQSGHEQLSRFIRSFWHTHPAAFQSTSRELSSTSAR
;
A
#
# COMPACT_ATOMS: atom_id res chain seq x y z
N MET A 1 15.35 8.61 -1.43
CA MET A 1 15.85 7.24 -1.27
C MET A 1 15.41 6.45 -2.50
N SER A 2 16.27 5.60 -3.05
CA SER A 2 15.89 4.74 -4.20
C SER A 2 15.12 3.53 -3.67
N VAL A 3 14.00 3.20 -4.30
CA VAL A 3 13.26 1.97 -4.03
C VAL A 3 13.96 0.81 -4.73
N VAL A 4 14.22 -0.28 -4.01
CA VAL A 4 14.81 -1.50 -4.58
C VAL A 4 13.85 -2.68 -4.45
N PRO A 5 14.01 -3.73 -5.27
CA PRO A 5 13.20 -4.95 -5.14
C PRO A 5 13.23 -5.53 -3.73
N SER A 6 12.12 -6.17 -3.35
CA SER A 6 11.85 -6.75 -2.03
C SER A 6 11.77 -5.76 -0.87
N GLN A 7 11.80 -4.45 -1.13
CA GLN A 7 11.42 -3.47 -0.11
C GLN A 7 9.92 -3.46 0.12
N ILE A 8 9.52 -3.33 1.38
CA ILE A 8 8.13 -3.08 1.74
C ILE A 8 7.83 -1.59 1.56
N LEU A 9 6.78 -1.34 0.81
CA LEU A 9 6.22 -0.03 0.52
C LEU A 9 4.82 0.06 1.12
N TYR A 10 4.31 1.28 1.22
CA TYR A 10 2.90 1.51 1.46
C TYR A 10 2.33 2.66 0.66
N LEU A 11 1.02 2.60 0.44
CA LEU A 11 0.16 3.65 -0.10
C LEU A 11 -0.86 4.03 0.97
N GLU A 12 -1.16 5.31 1.12
CA GLU A 12 -2.22 5.78 2.01
C GLU A 12 -3.33 6.47 1.24
N HIS A 13 -4.57 6.22 1.67
CA HIS A 13 -5.72 6.92 1.15
C HIS A 13 -6.82 6.96 2.21
N GLY A 14 -7.15 8.16 2.69
CA GLY A 14 -8.09 8.36 3.80
C GLY A 14 -7.72 7.54 5.05
N SER A 15 -8.65 6.70 5.52
CA SER A 15 -8.45 5.83 6.69
C SER A 15 -7.78 4.49 6.37
N THR A 16 -7.17 4.37 5.19
CA THR A 16 -6.61 3.09 4.71
C THR A 16 -5.12 3.19 4.43
N ARG A 17 -4.42 2.08 4.66
CA ARG A 17 -3.02 1.89 4.28
C ARG A 17 -2.88 0.54 3.59
N LEU A 18 -2.35 0.56 2.37
CA LEU A 18 -2.04 -0.63 1.59
C LEU A 18 -0.54 -0.86 1.63
N TYR A 19 -0.11 -1.95 2.25
CA TYR A 19 1.27 -2.41 2.17
C TYR A 19 1.48 -3.28 0.93
N ALA A 20 2.66 -3.15 0.34
CA ALA A 20 3.04 -3.91 -0.84
C ALA A 20 4.55 -4.17 -0.86
N GLU A 21 4.97 -5.28 -1.43
CA GLU A 21 6.38 -5.54 -1.76
C GLU A 21 6.71 -4.94 -3.12
N ALA A 22 7.84 -4.25 -3.26
CA ALA A 22 8.36 -3.86 -4.56
C ALA A 22 8.88 -5.08 -5.33
N ILE A 23 8.18 -5.51 -6.38
CA ILE A 23 8.69 -6.57 -7.28
C ILE A 23 9.77 -5.98 -8.19
N GLN A 24 9.47 -4.85 -8.83
CA GLN A 24 10.38 -4.23 -9.79
C GLN A 24 10.08 -2.75 -9.94
N VAL A 25 11.13 -1.93 -10.00
CA VAL A 25 11.03 -0.53 -10.42
C VAL A 25 11.36 -0.42 -11.91
N ILE A 26 10.45 0.17 -12.68
CA ILE A 26 10.61 0.47 -14.11
C ILE A 26 11.05 1.93 -14.21
N GLU A 27 12.34 2.17 -14.01
CA GLU A 27 12.92 3.52 -13.91
C GLU A 27 12.56 4.40 -15.12
N ALA A 28 12.66 3.86 -16.34
CA ALA A 28 12.36 4.58 -17.58
C ALA A 28 10.92 5.13 -17.68
N ARG A 29 10.01 4.64 -16.82
CA ARG A 29 8.60 5.08 -16.78
C ARG A 29 8.18 5.61 -15.41
N HIS A 30 9.11 5.67 -14.44
CA HIS A 30 8.77 6.04 -13.06
C HIS A 30 7.61 5.19 -12.49
N LEU A 31 7.58 3.90 -12.80
CA LEU A 31 6.56 2.97 -12.31
C LEU A 31 7.16 1.97 -11.33
N CYS A 32 6.37 1.56 -10.35
CA CYS A 32 6.65 0.43 -9.48
C CYS A 32 5.66 -0.69 -9.79
N TRP A 33 6.18 -1.86 -10.14
CA TRP A 33 5.44 -3.12 -10.03
C TRP A 33 5.52 -3.55 -8.57
N ALA A 34 4.39 -3.51 -7.87
CA ALA A 34 4.27 -3.80 -6.46
C ALA A 34 3.26 -4.93 -6.23
N ARG A 35 3.58 -5.87 -5.35
CA ARG A 35 2.68 -6.94 -4.89
C ARG A 35 1.95 -6.49 -3.63
N PRO A 36 0.63 -6.30 -3.65
CA PRO A 36 -0.14 -6.08 -2.43
C PRO A 36 0.05 -7.22 -1.43
N THR A 37 0.25 -6.90 -0.16
CA THR A 37 0.46 -7.90 0.90
C THR A 37 -0.54 -7.76 2.05
N LEU A 38 -0.88 -6.53 2.41
CA LEU A 38 -1.77 -6.24 3.53
C LEU A 38 -2.52 -4.94 3.28
N LEU A 39 -3.83 -4.95 3.50
CA LEU A 39 -4.63 -3.72 3.57
C LEU A 39 -5.16 -3.52 4.98
N ILE A 40 -4.93 -2.33 5.52
CA ILE A 40 -5.43 -1.88 6.81
C ILE A 40 -6.51 -0.82 6.57
N GLN A 41 -7.63 -0.93 7.27
CA GLN A 41 -8.70 0.06 7.28
C GLN A 41 -9.03 0.51 8.71
N GLY A 42 -9.55 1.74 8.84
CA GLY A 42 -9.95 2.31 10.13
C GLY A 42 -8.87 3.18 10.79
N LEU A 43 -7.82 3.54 10.05
CA LEU A 43 -6.78 4.45 10.54
C LEU A 43 -7.33 5.88 10.69
N PRO A 44 -6.84 6.66 11.66
CA PRO A 44 -7.26 8.05 11.84
C PRO A 44 -6.89 8.91 10.61
N VAL A 45 -7.89 9.57 10.01
CA VAL A 45 -7.76 10.28 8.72
C VAL A 45 -6.94 11.56 8.84
N GLU A 46 -7.12 12.32 9.93
CA GLU A 46 -6.44 13.62 10.14
C GLU A 46 -5.14 13.51 10.93
N ALA A 47 -4.68 12.28 11.19
CA ALA A 47 -3.47 12.02 11.92
C ALA A 47 -2.25 12.01 11.00
N ASP A 48 -1.11 12.46 11.53
CA ASP A 48 0.17 12.36 10.82
C ASP A 48 0.63 10.90 10.64
N ALA A 49 1.64 10.71 9.79
CA ALA A 49 2.18 9.38 9.50
C ALA A 49 2.69 8.67 10.76
N ALA A 50 3.24 9.40 11.74
CA ALA A 50 3.77 8.85 12.98
C ALA A 50 2.65 8.31 13.90
N SER A 51 1.56 9.06 14.05
CA SER A 51 0.40 8.67 14.84
C SER A 51 -0.31 7.47 14.21
N ARG A 52 -0.40 7.42 12.88
CA ARG A 52 -0.93 6.27 12.15
C ARG A 52 -0.04 5.05 12.33
N GLN A 53 1.29 5.22 12.29
CA GLN A 53 2.22 4.15 12.58
C GLN A 53 2.07 3.63 14.02
N ALA A 54 1.88 4.52 15.00
CA ALA A 54 1.65 4.12 16.39
C ALA A 54 0.35 3.31 16.57
N ALA A 55 -0.72 3.66 15.84
CA ALA A 55 -1.97 2.89 15.85
C ALA A 55 -1.78 1.48 15.28
N ILE A 56 -0.98 1.35 14.21
CA ILE A 56 -0.62 0.07 13.60
C ILE A 56 0.24 -0.76 14.55
N ALA A 57 1.25 -0.17 15.19
CA ALA A 57 2.09 -0.82 16.18
C ALA A 57 1.26 -1.32 17.39
N LEU A 58 0.27 -0.53 17.84
CA LEU A 58 -0.63 -0.94 18.91
C LEU A 58 -1.51 -2.13 18.49
N ALA A 59 -2.03 -2.12 17.26
CA ALA A 59 -2.77 -3.25 16.72
C ALA A 59 -1.90 -4.52 16.60
N ALA A 60 -0.64 -4.36 16.20
CA ALA A 60 0.33 -5.44 16.16
C ALA A 60 0.67 -5.97 17.56
N ALA A 61 0.69 -5.13 18.59
CA ALA A 61 0.95 -5.56 19.96
C ALA A 61 -0.28 -6.20 20.61
N ASN A 62 -1.49 -5.76 20.25
CA ASN A 62 -2.75 -6.23 20.82
C ASN A 62 -3.82 -6.48 19.73
N PRO A 63 -3.74 -7.61 19.03
CA PRO A 63 -4.63 -7.94 17.91
C PRO A 63 -6.09 -8.12 18.32
N VAL A 64 -6.37 -8.44 19.59
CA VAL A 64 -7.74 -8.72 20.07
C VAL A 64 -8.50 -7.44 20.39
N ALA A 65 -7.81 -6.36 20.76
CA ALA A 65 -8.42 -5.09 21.16
C ALA A 65 -8.46 -4.04 20.03
N THR A 66 -7.98 -4.37 18.83
CA THR A 66 -7.89 -3.42 17.73
C THR A 66 -9.25 -3.18 17.07
N THR A 67 -9.51 -1.92 16.71
CA THR A 67 -10.66 -1.55 15.87
C THR A 67 -10.32 -1.52 14.38
N LEU A 68 -9.06 -1.83 14.03
CA LEU A 68 -8.60 -1.85 12.64
C LEU A 68 -9.04 -3.13 11.96
N SER A 69 -9.53 -3.00 10.73
CA SER A 69 -9.78 -4.16 9.87
C SER A 69 -8.52 -4.46 9.06
N LEU A 70 -8.09 -5.73 9.08
CA LEU A 70 -6.87 -6.20 8.45
C LEU A 70 -7.22 -7.23 7.38
N TYR A 71 -6.75 -7.02 6.15
CA TYR A 71 -7.04 -7.90 5.03
C TYR A 71 -5.74 -8.45 4.46
N ASP A 72 -5.64 -9.78 4.42
CA ASP A 72 -4.57 -10.50 3.73
C ASP A 72 -4.77 -10.39 2.21
N LEU A 73 -3.70 -10.03 1.51
CA LEU A 73 -3.69 -9.81 0.07
C LEU A 73 -2.68 -10.69 -0.68
N GLU A 74 -2.14 -11.75 -0.06
CA GLU A 74 -1.13 -12.61 -0.70
C GLU A 74 -1.51 -13.12 -2.10
N GLU A 75 -2.80 -13.41 -2.33
CA GLU A 75 -3.33 -13.91 -3.61
C GLU A 75 -3.92 -12.79 -4.51
N ALA A 76 -3.81 -11.54 -4.09
CA ALA A 76 -4.39 -10.41 -4.81
C ALA A 76 -3.55 -10.04 -6.05
N PRO A 77 -4.16 -9.44 -7.10
CA PRO A 77 -3.42 -9.04 -8.28
C PRO A 77 -2.39 -7.95 -7.97
N ASP A 78 -1.23 -8.04 -8.61
CA ASP A 78 -0.18 -7.04 -8.50
C ASP A 78 -0.60 -5.68 -9.09
N LEU A 79 0.05 -4.61 -8.63
CA LEU A 79 -0.16 -3.24 -9.07
C LEU A 79 1.02 -2.74 -9.88
N ILE A 80 0.76 -1.96 -10.94
CA ILE A 80 1.80 -1.23 -11.70
C ILE A 80 1.44 0.25 -11.66
N TRP A 81 1.95 0.96 -10.66
CA TRP A 81 1.54 2.33 -10.33
C TRP A 81 2.75 3.29 -10.32
N PRO A 82 2.52 4.61 -10.44
CA PRO A 82 3.58 5.62 -10.32
C PRO A 82 4.38 5.46 -9.02
N LEU A 83 5.71 5.47 -9.14
CA LEU A 83 6.63 5.25 -8.03
C LEU A 83 6.45 6.30 -6.93
N GLU A 84 6.09 7.53 -7.31
CA GLU A 84 5.94 8.69 -6.43
C GLU A 84 4.79 8.54 -5.43
N LEU A 85 3.85 7.64 -5.70
CA LEU A 85 2.75 7.35 -4.78
C LEU A 85 3.21 6.51 -3.59
N PHE A 86 4.26 5.71 -3.76
CA PHE A 86 4.70 4.77 -2.74
C PHE A 86 5.63 5.43 -1.72
N GLN A 87 5.43 5.07 -0.46
CA GLN A 87 6.32 5.41 0.65
C GLN A 87 7.00 4.14 1.14
N ILE A 88 8.26 4.23 1.56
CA ILE A 88 8.98 3.08 2.14
C ILE A 88 8.42 2.81 3.53
N ALA A 89 8.01 1.57 3.79
CA ALA A 89 7.62 1.13 5.12
C ALA A 89 8.86 0.89 5.99
N TYR A 90 8.77 1.22 7.28
CA TYR A 90 9.75 0.80 8.26
C TYR A 90 9.36 -0.58 8.82
N ASP A 91 10.30 -1.53 8.79
CA ASP A 91 10.04 -2.98 8.86
C ASP A 91 9.50 -3.54 10.20
N ILE A 92 9.37 -2.75 11.26
CA ILE A 92 9.15 -3.32 12.62
C ILE A 92 7.72 -3.81 12.88
N ASP A 93 6.70 -3.16 12.33
CA ASP A 93 5.30 -3.47 12.67
C ASP A 93 4.59 -4.33 11.61
N PHE A 94 5.08 -4.31 10.37
CA PHE A 94 4.48 -5.02 9.24
C PHE A 94 4.51 -6.54 9.41
N PHE A 95 5.68 -7.11 9.72
CA PHE A 95 5.83 -8.56 9.87
C PHE A 95 5.02 -9.11 11.04
N SER A 96 4.96 -8.39 12.16
CA SER A 96 4.15 -8.77 13.32
C SER A 96 2.68 -8.92 12.96
N ILE A 97 2.14 -7.99 12.18
CA ILE A 97 0.74 -8.02 11.72
C ILE A 97 0.51 -9.16 10.72
N LEU A 98 1.41 -9.35 9.76
CA LEU A 98 1.30 -10.45 8.81
C LEU A 98 1.30 -11.81 9.52
N VAL A 99 2.19 -12.02 10.48
CA VAL A 99 2.24 -13.27 11.25
C VAL A 99 0.92 -13.50 11.99
N GLN A 100 0.36 -12.46 12.60
CA GLN A 100 -0.93 -12.56 13.30
C GLN A 100 -2.08 -12.91 12.34
N LEU A 101 -2.12 -12.29 11.17
CA LEU A 101 -3.11 -12.61 10.13
C LEU A 101 -3.04 -14.07 9.69
N LYS A 102 -1.84 -14.61 9.53
CA LYS A 102 -1.65 -16.03 9.14
C LYS A 102 -2.04 -17.00 10.26
N ILE A 103 -1.86 -16.61 11.53
CA ILE A 103 -2.24 -17.44 12.68
C ILE A 103 -3.76 -17.43 12.89
N SER A 104 -4.42 -16.29 12.71
CA SER A 104 -5.86 -16.11 12.97
C SER A 104 -6.60 -15.51 11.77
N PRO A 105 -6.63 -16.19 10.60
CA PRO A 105 -7.21 -15.63 9.38
C PRO A 105 -8.71 -15.33 9.55
N ASN A 106 -9.44 -16.20 10.25
CA ASN A 106 -10.90 -16.15 10.33
C ASN A 106 -11.44 -15.03 11.24
N GLU A 107 -10.62 -14.49 12.14
CA GLU A 107 -11.03 -13.41 13.06
C GLU A 107 -10.78 -12.02 12.47
N MET A 108 -9.82 -11.91 11.54
CA MET A 108 -9.36 -10.64 10.99
C MET A 108 -9.89 -10.36 9.57
N THR A 109 -10.22 -11.38 8.77
CA THR A 109 -10.69 -11.21 7.39
C THR A 109 -12.17 -11.61 7.20
N PRO A 110 -13.16 -10.77 7.58
CA PRO A 110 -14.57 -11.10 7.41
C PRO A 110 -15.05 -11.02 5.95
N GLN A 111 -14.24 -10.47 5.03
CA GLN A 111 -14.53 -10.28 3.61
C GLN A 111 -13.30 -10.61 2.76
N SER A 112 -13.50 -10.99 1.49
CA SER A 112 -12.41 -11.32 0.57
C SER A 112 -11.50 -10.11 0.37
N GLY A 113 -10.19 -10.27 0.63
CA GLY A 113 -9.19 -9.22 0.46
C GLY A 113 -9.20 -8.60 -0.95
N HIS A 114 -9.55 -9.39 -1.97
CA HIS A 114 -9.69 -8.92 -3.35
C HIS A 114 -10.76 -7.84 -3.51
N GLU A 115 -11.92 -7.99 -2.85
CA GLU A 115 -12.99 -7.00 -2.92
C GLU A 115 -12.54 -5.68 -2.29
N GLN A 116 -11.83 -5.78 -1.18
CA GLN A 116 -11.33 -4.62 -0.45
C GLN A 116 -10.22 -3.90 -1.19
N LEU A 117 -9.28 -4.64 -1.79
CA LEU A 117 -8.28 -4.06 -2.69
C LEU A 117 -8.95 -3.37 -3.89
N SER A 118 -9.93 -4.01 -4.51
CA SER A 118 -10.67 -3.43 -5.65
C SER A 118 -11.37 -2.12 -5.26
N ARG A 119 -11.97 -2.05 -4.08
CA ARG A 119 -12.57 -0.82 -3.55
C ARG A 119 -11.54 0.25 -3.28
N PHE A 120 -10.40 -0.12 -2.69
CA PHE A 120 -9.29 0.79 -2.46
C PHE A 120 -8.80 1.41 -3.78
N ILE A 121 -8.52 0.58 -4.80
CA ILE A 121 -8.06 1.03 -6.13
C ILE A 121 -9.04 2.02 -6.75
N ARG A 122 -10.34 1.69 -6.77
CA ARG A 122 -11.37 2.57 -7.34
C ARG A 122 -11.45 3.90 -6.60
N SER A 123 -11.45 3.86 -5.27
CA SER A 123 -11.47 5.07 -4.43
C SER A 123 -10.25 5.94 -4.68
N PHE A 124 -9.06 5.34 -4.78
CA PHE A 124 -7.81 6.04 -5.03
C PHE A 124 -7.83 6.76 -6.38
N TRP A 125 -8.24 6.06 -7.44
CA TRP A 125 -8.31 6.60 -8.80
C TRP A 125 -9.31 7.76 -8.92
N HIS A 126 -10.45 7.67 -8.24
CA HIS A 126 -11.43 8.76 -8.24
C HIS A 126 -10.89 10.04 -7.59
N THR A 127 -10.04 9.93 -6.57
CA THR A 127 -9.46 11.10 -5.89
C THR A 127 -8.19 11.62 -6.55
N HIS A 128 -7.38 10.75 -7.15
CA HIS A 128 -6.06 11.10 -7.69
C HIS A 128 -5.91 10.81 -9.19
N PRO A 129 -6.84 11.21 -10.07
CA PRO A 129 -6.75 10.89 -11.49
C PRO A 129 -5.50 11.50 -12.14
N ALA A 130 -5.04 12.66 -11.67
CA ALA A 130 -3.86 13.35 -12.19
C ALA A 130 -2.55 12.58 -11.94
N ALA A 131 -2.47 11.77 -10.87
CA ALA A 131 -1.28 10.98 -10.56
C ALA A 131 -0.98 9.93 -11.65
N PHE A 132 -2.01 9.47 -12.36
CA PHE A 132 -1.88 8.45 -13.41
C PHE A 132 -1.77 9.02 -14.83
N GLN A 133 -1.75 10.35 -14.98
CA GLN A 133 -1.79 11.01 -16.30
C GLN A 133 -0.41 11.38 -16.86
N SER A 134 0.68 11.22 -16.10
CA SER A 134 1.96 11.88 -16.40
C SER A 134 3.13 10.91 -16.58
N THR A 135 3.26 10.34 -17.79
CA THR A 135 4.55 9.80 -18.28
C THR A 135 4.67 9.89 -19.81
N SER A 136 4.11 10.92 -20.44
CA SER A 136 4.15 11.09 -21.91
C SER A 136 4.87 12.37 -22.37
N ARG A 137 5.34 13.23 -21.44
CA ARG A 137 5.84 14.57 -21.80
C ARG A 137 7.35 14.69 -22.08
N GLU A 138 8.16 13.67 -21.81
CA GLU A 138 9.63 13.80 -21.97
C GLU A 138 10.20 13.26 -23.29
N LEU A 139 9.40 12.60 -24.13
CA LEU A 139 9.88 12.08 -25.44
C LEU A 139 9.69 13.08 -26.60
N SER A 140 9.16 14.28 -26.36
CA SER A 140 8.87 15.27 -27.41
C SER A 140 9.93 16.37 -27.57
N SER A 141 10.94 16.47 -26.69
CA SER A 141 11.93 17.56 -26.72
C SER A 141 13.29 17.19 -27.33
N THR A 142 13.54 15.91 -27.68
CA THR A 142 14.83 15.46 -28.22
C THR A 142 14.76 15.07 -29.70
N SER A 143 14.02 15.84 -30.50
CA SER A 143 14.09 15.78 -31.97
C SER A 143 13.98 17.18 -32.57
N ALA A 144 14.95 18.04 -32.23
CA ALA A 144 15.29 19.25 -32.99
C ALA A 144 16.60 19.83 -32.44
N ARG A 145 17.74 19.33 -32.93
CA ARG A 145 18.92 20.12 -33.34
C ARG A 145 20.05 19.21 -33.81
#